data_AF-G9WZL1-F1
#
_entry.id   AF-G9WZL1-F1
#
_cell.length_a   1.000
_cell.length_b   1.000
_cell.length_c   1.000
_cell.angle_alpha   90.00
_cell.angle_beta   90.00
_cell.angle_gamma   90.00
#
_symmetry.space_group_name_H-M   'P 1'
#
loop_
_entity.id
_entity.type
_entity.pdbx_description
1 polymer ?
#
loop_
_entity_poly.entity_id
_entity_poly.type
_entity_poly.pdbx_seq_one_letter_code
_entity_poly.pdbx_strand_id
1 'polypeptide(L)'
;MKHERKYFFKAITYFLLLICLISILPIKTFAEKSITVYINEKKISMKTSPVISNGTTFVPLRDISENLGCTVSWDSSTATAKIKDKKSKKTIIIEKNSYTVNGKKNSLNPATINKNGVTLVPLRLVSEALDCTVDWDPYDSSVSIVKYRVVEVSNATELLNNIKNNTKIILTASEYNLSEVKKISNPAIKTEYTFDGEEHIISNVNNIIIDAKDGVVPTLLVTPRYSNVLPFENCKNIKIKNIIAGHTIETGYCTGGVINLTNSSNIYIENCKLYGCGTYGIIGENVSDLFAVNSEIYECTYGCVTFNNSRNINLSSCIFRDCKEFSMFEFTNCYDSKVVSSLIKNNETSTYFSFINAENGNNIIFENCEFLNNTYPKLFKGNVKFYNCNIQ
;
A
#
# COMPACT_ATOMS: atom_id res chain seq x y z
N MET A 1 16.00 60.66 46.34
CA MET A 1 14.89 60.94 45.40
C MET A 1 15.27 61.48 44.01
N LYS A 2 16.07 62.56 43.85
CA LYS A 2 16.45 63.05 42.50
C LYS A 2 17.42 62.11 41.74
N HIS A 3 18.28 61.40 42.47
CA HIS A 3 19.29 60.51 41.87
C HIS A 3 18.63 59.27 41.22
N GLU A 4 17.70 58.61 41.91
CA GLU A 4 17.03 57.38 41.44
C GLU A 4 16.12 57.58 40.22
N ARG A 5 15.44 58.73 40.10
CA ARG A 5 14.63 59.06 38.92
C ARG A 5 15.47 59.06 37.62
N LYS A 6 16.74 59.48 37.69
CA LYS A 6 17.62 59.53 36.51
C LYS A 6 17.99 58.14 35.99
N TYR A 7 18.10 57.15 36.87
CA TYR A 7 18.36 55.76 36.48
C TYR A 7 17.09 55.08 35.96
N PHE A 8 15.93 55.40 36.54
CA PHE A 8 14.64 54.89 36.07
C PHE A 8 14.32 55.32 34.64
N PHE A 9 14.49 56.60 34.30
CA PHE A 9 14.28 57.08 32.93
C PHE A 9 15.31 56.52 31.94
N LYS A 10 16.57 56.36 32.35
CA LYS A 10 17.59 55.69 31.52
C LYS A 10 17.24 54.22 31.27
N ALA A 11 16.80 53.49 32.29
CA ALA A 11 16.38 52.09 32.16
C ALA A 11 15.21 51.92 31.19
N ILE A 12 14.21 52.81 31.24
CA ILE A 12 13.09 52.82 30.28
C ILE A 12 13.59 53.12 28.87
N THR A 13 14.53 54.06 28.72
CA THR A 13 15.06 54.42 27.39
C THR A 13 15.86 53.26 26.79
N TYR A 14 16.68 52.57 27.59
CA TYR A 14 17.40 51.37 27.15
C TYR A 14 16.45 50.21 26.83
N PHE A 15 15.37 50.03 27.60
CA PHE A 15 14.36 49.00 27.36
C PHE A 15 13.59 49.26 26.05
N LEU A 16 13.21 50.51 25.77
CA LEU A 16 12.57 50.90 24.52
C LEU A 16 13.52 50.77 23.31
N LEU A 17 14.80 51.12 23.47
CA LEU A 17 15.83 50.89 22.46
C LEU A 17 16.04 49.40 22.16
N LEU A 18 15.97 48.53 23.18
CA LEU A 18 16.09 47.09 23.03
C LEU A 18 14.89 46.50 22.26
N ILE A 19 13.66 46.93 22.57
CA ILE A 19 12.45 46.52 21.83
C ILE A 19 12.54 46.98 20.38
N CYS A 20 12.98 48.21 20.15
CA CYS A 20 13.16 48.75 18.79
C CYS A 20 14.25 47.99 18.01
N LEU A 21 15.30 47.49 18.67
CA LEU A 21 16.33 46.65 18.06
C LEU A 21 15.83 45.25 17.68
N ILE A 22 14.94 44.67 18.50
CA ILE A 22 14.34 43.35 18.27
C ILE A 22 13.36 43.39 17.08
N SER A 23 12.68 44.52 16.84
CA SER A 23 11.78 44.71 15.70
C SER A 23 12.48 44.83 14.33
N ILE A 24 13.82 44.92 14.28
CA ILE A 24 14.60 44.98 13.03
C ILE A 24 15.22 43.61 12.69
N LEU A 25 15.01 42.58 13.53
CA LEU A 25 15.44 41.23 13.19
C LEU A 25 14.60 40.74 11.99
N PRO A 26 15.23 40.37 10.86
CA PRO A 26 14.51 39.78 9.76
C PRO A 26 13.89 38.47 10.25
N ILE A 27 12.56 38.46 10.36
CA ILE A 27 11.82 37.22 10.55
C ILE A 27 12.17 36.36 9.33
N LYS A 28 12.87 35.26 9.55
CA LYS A 28 13.07 34.26 8.49
C LYS A 28 11.68 33.72 8.15
N THR A 29 11.07 34.25 7.10
CA THR A 29 9.87 33.68 6.51
C THR A 29 10.29 32.34 5.94
N PHE A 30 9.89 31.24 6.57
CA PHE A 30 9.97 29.95 5.91
C PHE A 30 9.02 30.01 4.73
N ALA A 31 9.55 29.89 3.51
CA ALA A 31 8.72 29.73 2.34
C ALA A 31 7.84 28.51 2.56
N GLU A 32 6.52 28.70 2.50
CA GLU A 32 5.57 27.60 2.62
C GLU A 32 5.88 26.58 1.52
N LYS A 33 6.26 25.35 1.91
CA LYS A 33 6.65 24.32 0.96
C LYS A 33 5.48 24.07 0.01
N SER A 34 5.71 24.25 -1.28
CA SER A 34 4.66 24.10 -2.29
C SER A 34 4.19 22.65 -2.34
N ILE A 35 2.87 22.45 -2.32
CA ILE A 35 2.28 21.12 -2.37
C ILE A 35 2.37 20.60 -3.80
N THR A 36 3.03 19.45 -3.98
CA THR A 36 3.08 18.75 -5.26
C THR A 36 1.91 17.79 -5.37
N VAL A 37 1.28 17.68 -6.54
CA VAL A 37 0.19 16.72 -6.76
C VAL A 37 0.55 15.77 -7.90
N TYR A 38 0.33 14.49 -7.65
CA TYR A 38 0.45 13.42 -8.60
C TYR A 38 -0.94 12.84 -8.87
N ILE A 39 -1.30 12.69 -10.14
CA ILE A 39 -2.51 11.96 -10.56
C ILE A 39 -2.06 10.79 -11.41
N ASN A 40 -2.38 9.57 -10.96
CA ASN A 40 -1.91 8.33 -11.59
C ASN A 40 -0.39 8.37 -11.84
N GLU A 41 0.36 8.74 -10.79
CA GLU A 41 1.84 8.87 -10.76
C GLU A 41 2.42 10.03 -11.58
N LYS A 42 1.61 10.69 -12.41
CA LYS A 42 2.06 11.84 -13.17
C LYS A 42 1.98 13.11 -12.33
N LYS A 43 3.11 13.81 -12.18
CA LYS A 43 3.13 15.15 -11.59
C LYS A 43 2.27 16.10 -12.41
N ILE A 44 1.33 16.78 -11.76
CA ILE A 44 0.40 17.70 -12.41
C ILE A 44 0.87 19.13 -12.18
N SER A 45 1.03 19.85 -13.29
CA SER A 45 1.22 21.30 -13.24
C SER A 45 -0.14 21.97 -13.08
N MET A 46 -0.28 22.81 -12.06
CA MET A 46 -1.52 23.52 -11.76
C MET A 46 -1.31 25.01 -11.84
N LYS A 47 -2.32 25.73 -12.34
CA LYS A 47 -2.29 27.20 -12.36
C LYS A 47 -2.43 27.79 -10.97
N THR A 48 -3.18 27.12 -10.09
CA THR A 48 -3.34 27.48 -8.68
C THR A 48 -2.83 26.34 -7.82
N SER A 49 -1.89 26.62 -6.93
CA SER A 49 -1.35 25.59 -6.03
C SER A 49 -2.41 25.15 -5.00
N PRO A 50 -2.40 23.87 -4.60
CA PRO A 50 -3.12 23.44 -3.41
C PRO A 50 -2.69 24.25 -2.17
N VAL A 51 -3.57 24.34 -1.19
CA VAL A 51 -3.32 25.06 0.06
C VAL A 51 -3.72 24.22 1.25
N ILE A 52 -3.01 24.36 2.37
CA ILE A 52 -3.47 23.82 3.65
C ILE A 52 -4.15 24.97 4.40
N SER A 53 -5.39 24.76 4.83
CA SER A 53 -6.11 25.72 5.67
C SER A 53 -6.79 24.97 6.80
N ASN A 54 -6.52 25.40 8.04
CA ASN A 54 -7.02 24.76 9.26
C ASN A 54 -6.81 23.23 9.29
N GLY A 55 -5.61 22.78 8.90
CA GLY A 55 -5.26 21.35 8.85
C GLY A 55 -5.92 20.56 7.71
N THR A 56 -6.67 21.20 6.82
CA THR A 56 -7.27 20.56 5.64
C THR A 56 -6.54 20.97 4.37
N THR A 57 -6.15 19.99 3.56
CA THR A 57 -5.60 20.23 2.22
C THR A 57 -6.73 20.49 1.22
N PHE A 58 -6.67 21.64 0.56
CA PHE A 58 -7.59 22.06 -0.50
C PHE A 58 -6.90 22.02 -1.85
N VAL A 59 -7.57 21.45 -2.85
CA VAL A 59 -7.06 21.28 -4.21
C VAL A 59 -7.96 21.97 -5.23
N PRO A 60 -7.42 22.45 -6.37
CA PRO A 60 -8.22 23.04 -7.43
C PRO A 60 -9.17 22.03 -8.07
N LEU A 61 -10.48 22.25 -7.92
CA LEU A 61 -11.50 21.30 -8.37
C LEU A 61 -11.36 20.95 -9.85
N ARG A 62 -11.16 21.98 -10.67
CA ARG A 62 -11.08 21.86 -12.13
C ARG A 62 -9.85 21.09 -12.56
N ASP A 63 -8.65 21.52 -12.14
CA ASP A 63 -7.39 20.89 -12.53
C ASP A 63 -7.38 19.39 -12.16
N ILE A 64 -7.87 19.04 -10.96
CA ILE A 64 -7.94 17.64 -10.53
C ILE A 64 -8.95 16.85 -11.36
N SER A 65 -10.18 17.36 -11.50
CA SER A 65 -11.26 16.64 -12.19
C SER A 65 -10.95 16.43 -13.68
N GLU A 66 -10.38 17.43 -14.35
CA GLU A 66 -10.04 17.36 -15.78
C GLU A 66 -8.87 16.40 -16.03
N ASN A 67 -7.84 16.37 -15.17
CA ASN A 67 -6.76 15.38 -15.25
C ASN A 67 -7.25 13.95 -14.93
N LEU A 68 -8.34 13.80 -14.17
CA LEU A 68 -9.04 12.53 -13.97
C LEU A 68 -9.99 12.16 -15.13
N GLY A 69 -10.02 12.95 -16.21
CA GLY A 69 -10.80 12.69 -17.43
C GLY A 69 -12.27 13.14 -17.34
N CYS A 70 -12.62 13.96 -16.36
CA CYS A 70 -13.96 14.52 -16.23
C CYS A 70 -14.06 15.88 -16.93
N THR A 71 -15.28 16.34 -17.23
CA THR A 71 -15.51 17.70 -17.71
C THR A 71 -16.14 18.54 -16.61
N VAL A 72 -15.68 19.79 -16.45
CA VAL A 72 -16.18 20.71 -15.43
C VAL A 72 -16.83 21.93 -16.06
N SER A 73 -18.09 22.20 -15.72
CA SER A 73 -18.83 23.41 -16.12
C SER A 73 -19.29 24.18 -14.89
N TRP A 74 -19.33 25.51 -14.99
CA TRP A 74 -19.87 26.38 -13.94
C TRP A 74 -21.29 26.83 -14.32
N ASP A 75 -22.20 26.79 -13.37
CA ASP A 75 -23.53 27.38 -13.48
C ASP A 75 -23.59 28.63 -12.59
N SER A 76 -23.65 29.80 -13.22
CA SER A 76 -23.71 31.08 -12.52
C SER A 76 -25.06 31.34 -11.83
N SER A 77 -26.15 30.76 -12.33
CA SER A 77 -27.48 30.97 -11.77
C SER A 77 -27.64 30.29 -10.41
N THR A 78 -27.00 29.14 -10.24
CA THR A 78 -27.02 28.35 -9.00
C THR A 78 -25.72 28.47 -8.20
N ALA A 79 -24.71 29.15 -8.73
CA ALA A 79 -23.35 29.22 -8.19
C ALA A 79 -22.76 27.83 -7.87
N THR A 80 -22.91 26.90 -8.83
CA THR A 80 -22.45 25.51 -8.67
C THR A 80 -21.44 25.09 -9.74
N ALA A 81 -20.51 24.21 -9.35
CA ALA A 81 -19.65 23.52 -10.30
C ALA A 81 -20.24 22.13 -10.60
N LYS A 82 -20.50 21.87 -11.88
CA LYS A 82 -20.99 20.57 -12.36
C LYS A 82 -19.85 19.79 -13.01
N ILE A 83 -19.60 18.59 -12.50
CA ILE A 83 -18.61 17.66 -13.03
C ILE A 83 -19.36 16.50 -13.69
N LYS A 84 -18.93 16.13 -14.89
CA LYS A 84 -19.41 14.93 -15.59
C LYS A 84 -18.25 13.98 -15.82
N ASP A 85 -18.37 12.77 -15.30
CA ASP A 85 -17.50 11.66 -15.65
C ASP A 85 -18.20 10.77 -16.68
N LYS A 86 -17.73 10.81 -17.92
CA LYS A 86 -18.33 10.02 -19.01
C LYS A 86 -18.12 8.53 -18.82
N LYS A 87 -17.03 8.10 -18.17
CA LYS A 87 -16.69 6.67 -18.00
C LYS A 87 -17.60 6.03 -16.97
N SER A 88 -17.75 6.65 -15.80
CA SER A 88 -18.64 6.16 -14.73
C SER A 88 -20.09 6.64 -14.88
N LYS A 89 -20.39 7.46 -15.90
CA LYS A 89 -21.68 8.14 -16.13
C LYS A 89 -22.14 8.97 -14.92
N LYS A 90 -21.21 9.40 -14.06
CA LYS A 90 -21.51 10.19 -12.87
C LYS A 90 -21.74 11.66 -13.22
N THR A 91 -22.75 12.25 -12.60
CA THR A 91 -22.94 13.70 -12.53
C THR A 91 -22.79 14.14 -11.08
N ILE A 92 -21.87 15.07 -10.86
CA ILE A 92 -21.56 15.61 -9.55
C ILE A 92 -21.84 17.11 -9.59
N ILE A 93 -22.53 17.63 -8.60
CA ILE A 93 -22.77 19.08 -8.45
C ILE A 93 -22.17 19.52 -7.13
N ILE A 94 -21.22 20.45 -7.18
CA ILE A 94 -20.54 21.01 -6.02
C ILE A 94 -21.14 22.38 -5.70
N GLU A 95 -21.64 22.52 -4.49
CA GLU A 95 -22.10 23.77 -3.87
C GLU A 95 -21.07 24.22 -2.82
N LYS A 96 -21.34 25.33 -2.10
CA LYS A 96 -20.44 25.83 -1.06
C LYS A 96 -20.22 24.85 0.10
N ASN A 97 -21.31 24.31 0.65
CA ASN A 97 -21.30 23.46 1.85
C ASN A 97 -21.88 22.06 1.60
N SER A 98 -22.09 21.68 0.34
CA SER A 98 -22.65 20.38 -0.04
C SER A 98 -22.20 19.99 -1.43
N TYR A 99 -22.37 18.71 -1.74
CA TYR A 99 -22.31 18.22 -3.11
C TYR A 99 -23.33 17.11 -3.32
N THR A 100 -23.71 16.89 -4.58
CA THR A 100 -24.52 15.74 -4.98
C THR A 100 -23.71 14.81 -5.86
N VAL A 101 -23.92 13.50 -5.74
CA VAL A 101 -23.43 12.49 -6.67
C VAL A 101 -24.65 11.74 -7.20
N ASN A 102 -24.92 11.85 -8.49
CA ASN A 102 -26.12 11.29 -9.13
C ASN A 102 -27.42 11.67 -8.39
N GLY A 103 -27.51 12.92 -7.94
CA GLY A 103 -28.67 13.45 -7.22
C GLY A 103 -28.70 13.17 -5.71
N LYS A 104 -27.89 12.23 -5.19
CA LYS A 104 -27.79 12.00 -3.75
C LYS A 104 -26.94 13.10 -3.09
N LYS A 105 -27.52 13.86 -2.16
CA LYS A 105 -26.88 14.97 -1.46
C LYS A 105 -26.00 14.49 -0.30
N ASN A 106 -24.83 15.11 -0.18
CA ASN A 106 -23.85 14.93 0.90
C ASN A 106 -23.43 16.31 1.43
N SER A 107 -23.17 16.41 2.73
CA SER A 107 -22.61 17.61 3.35
C SER A 107 -21.12 17.74 3.03
N LEU A 108 -20.64 18.98 2.96
CA LEU A 108 -19.22 19.28 2.78
C LEU A 108 -18.72 20.20 3.90
N ASN A 109 -17.85 19.66 4.75
CA ASN A 109 -17.18 20.41 5.82
C ASN A 109 -15.71 19.97 5.90
N PRO A 110 -14.73 20.89 5.73
CA PRO A 110 -14.91 22.32 5.49
C PRO A 110 -15.49 22.64 4.11
N ALA A 111 -16.12 23.81 4.00
CA ALA A 111 -16.74 24.32 2.78
C ALA A 111 -15.73 24.53 1.64
N THR A 112 -16.22 24.67 0.41
CA THR A 112 -15.36 25.09 -0.71
C THR A 112 -14.83 26.52 -0.50
N ILE A 113 -13.64 26.78 -1.03
CA ILE A 113 -12.97 28.08 -0.97
C ILE A 113 -12.86 28.62 -2.39
N ASN A 114 -13.22 29.87 -2.62
CA ASN A 114 -12.86 30.56 -3.84
C ASN A 114 -11.55 31.32 -3.63
N LYS A 115 -10.50 30.95 -4.35
CA LYS A 115 -9.22 31.67 -4.35
C LYS A 115 -8.97 32.21 -5.76
N ASN A 116 -9.09 33.53 -5.92
CA ASN A 116 -8.86 34.23 -7.19
C ASN A 116 -9.68 33.66 -8.37
N GLY A 117 -10.96 33.34 -8.14
CA GLY A 117 -11.84 32.76 -9.15
C GLY A 117 -11.72 31.24 -9.33
N VAL A 118 -10.79 30.59 -8.62
CA VAL A 118 -10.63 29.12 -8.63
C VAL A 118 -11.36 28.53 -7.44
N THR A 119 -12.26 27.58 -7.71
CA THR A 119 -12.91 26.78 -6.66
C THR A 119 -11.96 25.72 -6.16
N LEU A 120 -11.56 25.83 -4.90
CA LEU A 120 -10.79 24.85 -4.17
C LEU A 120 -11.74 24.00 -3.32
N VAL A 121 -11.51 22.69 -3.31
CA VAL A 121 -12.30 21.72 -2.54
C VAL A 121 -11.39 20.97 -1.56
N PRO A 122 -11.91 20.51 -0.40
CA PRO A 122 -11.17 19.59 0.44
C PRO A 122 -10.76 18.35 -0.36
N LEU A 123 -9.52 17.89 -0.22
CA LEU A 123 -9.01 16.71 -0.93
C LEU A 123 -9.90 15.47 -0.74
N ARG A 124 -10.51 15.32 0.43
CA ARG A 124 -11.48 14.26 0.74
C ARG A 124 -12.65 14.20 -0.25
N LEU A 125 -13.19 15.36 -0.64
CA LEU A 125 -14.30 15.44 -1.60
C LEU A 125 -13.91 14.82 -2.93
N VAL A 126 -12.66 15.01 -3.37
CA VAL A 126 -12.17 14.41 -4.61
C VAL A 126 -12.25 12.89 -4.53
N SER A 127 -11.78 12.31 -3.42
CA SER A 127 -11.85 10.86 -3.19
C SER A 127 -13.28 10.34 -3.19
N GLU A 128 -14.16 10.97 -2.42
CA GLU A 128 -15.54 10.52 -2.21
C GLU A 128 -16.43 10.71 -3.46
N ALA A 129 -16.21 11.79 -4.22
CA ALA A 129 -17.06 12.10 -5.37
C ALA A 129 -16.60 11.41 -6.67
N LEU A 130 -15.28 11.23 -6.86
CA LEU A 130 -14.69 10.81 -8.15
C LEU A 130 -14.19 9.34 -8.18
N ASP A 131 -14.43 8.57 -7.12
CA ASP A 131 -14.01 7.17 -6.96
C ASP A 131 -12.49 7.00 -7.12
N CYS A 132 -11.72 7.86 -6.45
CA CYS A 132 -10.26 7.77 -6.44
C CYS A 132 -9.73 7.62 -5.02
N THR A 133 -8.57 6.98 -4.89
CA THR A 133 -7.82 6.99 -3.64
C THR A 133 -6.98 8.26 -3.58
N VAL A 134 -6.83 8.82 -2.39
CA VAL A 134 -5.99 9.98 -2.12
C VAL A 134 -5.05 9.65 -0.97
N ASP A 135 -3.80 10.04 -1.10
CA ASP A 135 -2.78 9.88 -0.09
C ASP A 135 -1.98 11.17 0.07
N TRP A 136 -1.57 11.48 1.31
CA TRP A 136 -0.79 12.66 1.64
C TRP A 136 0.54 12.23 2.23
N ASP A 137 1.63 12.58 1.55
CA ASP A 137 2.98 12.42 2.05
C ASP A 137 3.43 13.71 2.74
N PRO A 138 3.57 13.73 4.08
CA PRO A 138 4.01 14.91 4.81
C PRO A 138 5.50 15.22 4.58
N TYR A 139 6.35 14.22 4.35
CA TYR A 139 7.79 14.39 4.15
C TYR A 139 8.07 15.08 2.82
N ASP A 140 7.40 14.63 1.76
CA ASP A 140 7.51 15.23 0.43
C ASP A 140 6.56 16.42 0.24
N SER A 141 5.60 16.62 1.16
CA SER A 141 4.50 17.58 1.02
C SER A 141 3.78 17.38 -0.31
N SER A 142 3.38 16.14 -0.56
CA SER A 142 2.78 15.73 -1.82
C SER A 142 1.44 15.01 -1.64
N VAL A 143 0.55 15.21 -2.61
CA VAL A 143 -0.73 14.51 -2.71
C VAL A 143 -0.64 13.52 -3.87
N SER A 144 -0.92 12.25 -3.61
CA SER A 144 -1.10 11.24 -4.64
C SER A 144 -2.56 10.90 -4.82
N ILE A 145 -3.07 10.98 -6.04
CA ILE A 145 -4.44 10.64 -6.40
C ILE A 145 -4.42 9.52 -7.43
N VAL A 146 -5.11 8.43 -7.17
CA VAL A 146 -5.19 7.29 -8.09
C VAL A 146 -6.64 6.96 -8.40
N LYS A 147 -6.97 6.95 -9.69
CA LYS A 147 -8.28 6.49 -10.18
C LYS A 147 -8.10 5.21 -10.96
N TYR A 148 -8.56 4.11 -10.35
CA TYR A 148 -8.40 2.78 -10.90
C TYR A 148 -9.28 2.57 -12.13
N ARG A 149 -8.71 2.00 -13.19
CA ARG A 149 -9.47 1.31 -14.23
C ARG A 149 -9.94 -0.03 -13.63
N VAL A 150 -11.24 -0.22 -13.48
CA VAL A 150 -11.80 -1.49 -13.03
C VAL A 150 -12.03 -2.39 -14.24
N VAL A 151 -11.58 -3.64 -14.16
CA VAL A 151 -11.81 -4.68 -15.17
C VAL A 151 -12.20 -5.98 -14.48
N GLU A 152 -13.19 -6.67 -15.03
CA GLU A 152 -13.50 -8.05 -14.65
C GLU A 152 -12.79 -8.98 -15.64
N VAL A 153 -12.18 -10.04 -15.13
CA VAL A 153 -11.46 -11.04 -15.93
C VAL A 153 -11.92 -12.43 -15.54
N SER A 154 -12.03 -13.32 -16.51
CA SER A 154 -12.66 -14.65 -16.36
C SER A 154 -11.70 -15.81 -16.62
N ASN A 155 -10.45 -15.53 -16.98
CA ASN A 155 -9.42 -16.53 -17.25
C ASN A 155 -8.01 -15.93 -17.08
N ALA A 156 -7.01 -16.81 -17.03
CA ALA A 156 -5.60 -16.42 -16.84
C ALA A 156 -5.07 -15.49 -17.93
N THR A 157 -5.46 -15.69 -19.19
CA THR A 157 -5.04 -14.82 -20.30
C THR A 157 -5.55 -13.39 -20.12
N GLU A 158 -6.81 -13.22 -19.73
CA GLU A 158 -7.40 -11.92 -19.44
C GLU A 158 -6.76 -11.24 -18.23
N LEU A 159 -6.48 -12.01 -17.17
CA LEU A 159 -5.76 -11.54 -15.99
C LEU A 159 -4.39 -10.97 -16.39
N LEU A 160 -3.52 -11.80 -16.98
CA LEU A 160 -2.16 -11.38 -17.34
C LEU A 160 -2.15 -10.23 -18.34
N ASN A 161 -3.07 -10.18 -19.32
CA ASN A 161 -3.13 -9.08 -20.29
C ASN A 161 -3.69 -7.76 -19.74
N ASN A 162 -4.37 -7.78 -18.58
CA ASN A 162 -4.91 -6.56 -17.96
C ASN A 162 -4.05 -6.00 -16.82
N ILE A 163 -2.98 -6.69 -16.41
CA ILE A 163 -2.02 -6.19 -15.42
C ILE A 163 -1.31 -4.94 -15.96
N LYS A 164 -1.56 -3.79 -15.34
CA LYS A 164 -0.89 -2.52 -15.64
C LYS A 164 -1.18 -1.49 -14.55
N ASN A 165 -0.47 -0.36 -14.59
CA ASN A 165 -0.63 0.68 -13.57
C ASN A 165 -2.07 1.15 -13.43
N ASN A 166 -2.46 1.48 -12.19
CA ASN A 166 -3.75 2.06 -11.84
C ASN A 166 -4.93 1.18 -12.29
N THR A 167 -4.84 -0.14 -12.07
CA THR A 167 -5.87 -1.10 -12.47
C THR A 167 -6.37 -1.90 -11.28
N LYS A 168 -7.70 -2.01 -11.15
CA LYS A 168 -8.36 -2.94 -10.24
C LYS A 168 -8.92 -4.08 -11.08
N ILE A 169 -8.33 -5.26 -10.91
CA ILE A 169 -8.72 -6.50 -11.57
C ILE A 169 -9.62 -7.27 -10.62
N ILE A 170 -10.81 -7.61 -11.10
CA ILE A 170 -11.80 -8.42 -10.40
C ILE A 170 -11.84 -9.80 -11.04
N LEU A 171 -11.53 -10.81 -10.25
CA LEU A 171 -11.52 -12.21 -10.67
C LEU A 171 -12.94 -12.79 -10.55
N THR A 172 -13.50 -13.27 -11.66
CA THR A 172 -14.87 -13.80 -11.73
C THR A 172 -14.95 -15.31 -11.90
N ALA A 173 -13.85 -15.99 -12.22
CA ALA A 173 -13.78 -17.45 -12.33
C ALA A 173 -13.25 -18.10 -11.05
N SER A 174 -13.51 -19.40 -10.89
CA SER A 174 -12.99 -20.17 -9.76
C SER A 174 -11.51 -20.52 -9.89
N GLU A 175 -10.96 -20.50 -11.11
CA GLU A 175 -9.60 -20.95 -11.37
C GLU A 175 -8.91 -20.12 -12.46
N TYR A 176 -7.62 -19.87 -12.25
CA TYR A 176 -6.70 -19.17 -13.16
C TYR A 176 -5.37 -19.92 -13.21
N ASN A 177 -5.25 -20.89 -14.13
CA ASN A 177 -3.97 -21.54 -14.39
C ASN A 177 -3.08 -20.64 -15.26
N LEU A 178 -2.10 -19.98 -14.65
CA LEU A 178 -1.23 -19.02 -15.33
C LEU A 178 -0.29 -19.72 -16.30
N SER A 179 0.02 -21.00 -16.10
CA SER A 179 0.91 -21.78 -16.98
C SER A 179 0.29 -22.16 -18.33
N GLU A 180 -1.02 -22.01 -18.50
CA GLU A 180 -1.69 -22.29 -19.77
C GLU A 180 -1.61 -21.10 -20.76
N VAL A 181 -1.08 -19.96 -20.32
CA VAL A 181 -1.03 -18.73 -21.12
C VAL A 181 0.18 -18.75 -22.06
N LYS A 182 0.00 -19.35 -23.24
CA LYS A 182 1.07 -19.53 -24.24
C LYS A 182 1.58 -18.25 -24.92
N LYS A 183 0.82 -17.15 -24.87
CA LYS A 183 1.20 -15.89 -25.52
C LYS A 183 0.71 -14.71 -24.70
N ILE A 184 1.65 -13.96 -24.15
CA ILE A 184 1.40 -12.76 -23.37
C ILE A 184 1.86 -11.57 -24.21
N SER A 185 0.95 -10.63 -24.49
CA SER A 185 1.26 -9.40 -25.25
C SER A 185 1.45 -8.18 -24.34
N ASN A 186 1.50 -8.41 -23.03
CA ASN A 186 1.59 -7.36 -22.03
C ASN A 186 3.04 -7.03 -21.67
N PRO A 187 3.53 -5.80 -21.92
CA PRO A 187 4.89 -5.40 -21.60
C PRO A 187 5.20 -5.39 -20.09
N ALA A 188 4.18 -5.44 -19.23
CA ALA A 188 4.35 -5.57 -17.79
C ALA A 188 4.65 -7.01 -17.34
N ILE A 189 4.58 -8.00 -18.24
CA ILE A 189 4.84 -9.40 -17.93
C ILE A 189 6.12 -9.84 -18.62
N LYS A 190 7.12 -10.18 -17.81
CA LYS A 190 8.36 -10.80 -18.26
C LYS A 190 8.22 -12.31 -18.11
N THR A 191 8.45 -13.05 -19.18
CA THR A 191 8.48 -14.52 -19.13
C THR A 191 9.92 -14.99 -19.03
N GLU A 192 10.21 -15.79 -18.02
CA GLU A 192 11.49 -16.47 -17.84
C GLU A 192 11.30 -17.99 -17.81
N TYR A 193 12.32 -18.74 -18.25
CA TYR A 193 12.29 -20.19 -18.18
C TYR A 193 12.98 -20.64 -16.89
N THR A 194 12.21 -21.30 -16.03
CA THR A 194 12.72 -22.03 -14.86
C THR A 194 12.98 -23.49 -15.24
N PHE A 195 13.45 -24.32 -14.32
CA PHE A 195 13.85 -25.71 -14.62
C PHE A 195 12.77 -26.53 -15.36
N ASP A 196 11.49 -26.39 -14.97
CA ASP A 196 10.38 -27.21 -15.46
C ASP A 196 9.25 -26.41 -16.13
N GLY A 197 9.50 -25.13 -16.47
CA GLY A 197 8.58 -24.35 -17.28
C GLY A 197 8.70 -22.85 -17.10
N GLU A 198 7.76 -22.14 -17.72
CA GLU A 198 7.74 -20.68 -17.73
C GLU A 198 7.24 -20.09 -16.40
N GLU A 199 7.91 -19.03 -15.97
CA GLU A 199 7.49 -18.12 -14.91
C GLU A 199 7.06 -16.78 -15.54
N HIS A 200 5.93 -16.24 -15.09
CA HIS A 200 5.38 -14.97 -15.57
C HIS A 200 5.52 -13.88 -14.50
N ILE A 201 6.61 -13.12 -14.58
CA ILE A 201 6.99 -12.06 -13.63
C ILE A 201 6.26 -10.78 -13.96
N ILE A 202 5.57 -10.20 -12.97
CA ILE A 202 4.91 -8.90 -13.08
C ILE A 202 5.93 -7.82 -12.73
N SER A 203 6.35 -7.03 -13.73
CA SER A 203 7.45 -6.07 -13.57
C SER A 203 7.01 -4.62 -13.78
N ASN A 204 7.51 -3.71 -12.94
CA ASN A 204 7.32 -2.26 -13.06
C ASN A 204 5.85 -1.80 -13.05
N VAL A 205 5.01 -2.47 -12.26
CA VAL A 205 3.59 -2.15 -12.13
C VAL A 205 3.30 -1.48 -10.81
N ASN A 206 2.58 -0.36 -10.86
CA ASN A 206 2.20 0.40 -9.67
C ASN A 206 0.69 0.59 -9.54
N ASN A 207 0.20 0.60 -8.31
CA ASN A 207 -1.22 0.78 -8.02
C ASN A 207 -2.08 -0.29 -8.71
N ILE A 208 -1.86 -1.55 -8.37
CA ILE A 208 -2.73 -2.65 -8.82
C ILE A 208 -3.50 -3.22 -7.64
N ILE A 209 -4.76 -3.57 -7.90
CA ILE A 209 -5.60 -4.34 -6.98
C ILE A 209 -6.03 -5.60 -7.73
N ILE A 210 -5.73 -6.77 -7.17
CA ILE A 210 -6.26 -8.05 -7.62
C ILE A 210 -7.19 -8.53 -6.51
N ASP A 211 -8.47 -8.67 -6.82
CA ASP A 211 -9.50 -8.98 -5.83
C ASP A 211 -10.51 -9.96 -6.43
N ALA A 212 -11.13 -10.77 -5.58
CA ALA A 212 -12.20 -11.64 -5.99
C ALA A 212 -13.50 -10.85 -6.21
N LYS A 213 -14.34 -11.32 -7.12
CA LYS A 213 -15.73 -10.92 -7.17
C LYS A 213 -16.46 -11.44 -5.92
N ASP A 214 -17.38 -10.65 -5.38
CA ASP A 214 -18.22 -11.09 -4.26
C ASP A 214 -18.88 -12.45 -4.56
N GLY A 215 -18.71 -13.40 -3.65
CA GLY A 215 -19.23 -14.77 -3.79
C GLY A 215 -18.36 -15.72 -4.62
N VAL A 216 -17.22 -15.27 -5.14
CA VAL A 216 -16.24 -16.09 -5.87
C VAL A 216 -15.01 -16.30 -5.00
N VAL A 217 -14.45 -17.50 -5.02
CA VAL A 217 -13.18 -17.85 -4.36
C VAL A 217 -12.20 -18.31 -5.45
N PRO A 218 -11.51 -17.39 -6.12
CA PRO A 218 -10.63 -17.71 -7.24
C PRO A 218 -9.35 -18.36 -6.74
N THR A 219 -8.89 -19.40 -7.46
CA THR A 219 -7.61 -20.07 -7.22
C THR A 219 -6.65 -19.74 -8.36
N LEU A 220 -5.51 -19.12 -8.04
CA LEU A 220 -4.44 -18.83 -8.99
C LEU A 220 -3.39 -19.93 -8.90
N LEU A 221 -3.13 -20.57 -10.04
CA LEU A 221 -2.34 -21.78 -10.10
C LEU A 221 -1.20 -21.66 -11.10
N VAL A 222 -0.09 -22.32 -10.79
CA VAL A 222 0.98 -22.62 -11.75
C VAL A 222 1.29 -24.12 -11.72
N THR A 223 1.68 -24.65 -12.87
CA THR A 223 2.05 -26.07 -13.03
C THR A 223 3.54 -26.33 -12.80
N PRO A 224 4.48 -25.53 -13.36
CA PRO A 224 5.91 -25.70 -13.08
C PRO A 224 6.17 -25.51 -11.59
N ARG A 225 6.91 -26.44 -11.00
CA ARG A 225 7.23 -26.46 -9.56
C ARG A 225 8.35 -25.49 -9.21
N TYR A 226 9.14 -25.04 -10.19
CA TYR A 226 10.21 -24.09 -9.96
C TYR A 226 9.79 -22.64 -10.17
N SER A 227 8.61 -22.39 -10.75
CA SER A 227 8.10 -21.04 -10.94
C SER A 227 7.33 -20.56 -9.71
N ASN A 228 7.45 -19.28 -9.41
CA ASN A 228 6.64 -18.62 -8.41
C ASN A 228 5.22 -18.40 -8.97
N VAL A 229 4.20 -18.54 -8.12
CA VAL A 229 2.80 -18.37 -8.54
C VAL A 229 2.51 -16.92 -8.95
N LEU A 230 2.95 -15.96 -8.14
CA LEU A 230 2.81 -14.53 -8.38
C LEU A 230 4.12 -13.80 -8.05
N PRO A 231 5.08 -13.77 -8.98
CA PRO A 231 6.29 -12.98 -8.85
C PRO A 231 6.02 -11.50 -9.24
N PHE A 232 6.45 -10.58 -8.38
CA PHE A 232 6.44 -9.13 -8.62
C PHE A 232 7.85 -8.56 -8.49
N GLU A 233 8.24 -7.76 -9.47
CA GLU A 233 9.55 -7.11 -9.53
C GLU A 233 9.38 -5.59 -9.73
N ASN A 234 10.06 -4.78 -8.90
CA ASN A 234 10.04 -3.31 -9.01
C ASN A 234 8.61 -2.73 -8.97
N CYS A 235 7.75 -3.29 -8.12
CA CYS A 235 6.33 -2.95 -8.04
C CYS A 235 6.02 -2.16 -6.77
N LYS A 236 5.04 -1.24 -6.84
CA LYS A 236 4.61 -0.43 -5.70
C LYS A 236 3.10 -0.36 -5.56
N ASN A 237 2.59 -0.30 -4.33
CA ASN A 237 1.17 -0.15 -4.04
C ASN A 237 0.32 -1.29 -4.62
N ILE A 238 0.66 -2.53 -4.25
CA ILE A 238 0.00 -3.74 -4.73
C ILE A 238 -0.96 -4.24 -3.66
N LYS A 239 -2.19 -4.57 -4.04
CA LYS A 239 -3.17 -5.22 -3.16
C LYS A 239 -3.64 -6.53 -3.76
N ILE A 240 -3.51 -7.61 -3.01
CA ILE A 240 -3.95 -8.96 -3.39
C ILE A 240 -4.96 -9.39 -2.33
N LYS A 241 -6.18 -9.71 -2.76
CA LYS A 241 -7.32 -9.87 -1.86
C LYS A 241 -8.17 -11.08 -2.20
N ASN A 242 -8.61 -11.80 -1.17
CA ASN A 242 -9.68 -12.80 -1.26
C ASN A 242 -9.39 -13.93 -2.28
N ILE A 243 -8.12 -14.33 -2.45
CA ILE A 243 -7.73 -15.38 -3.39
C ILE A 243 -7.16 -16.61 -2.67
N ILE A 244 -7.20 -17.74 -3.35
CA ILE A 244 -6.34 -18.88 -3.08
C ILE A 244 -5.20 -18.84 -4.13
N ALA A 245 -3.96 -19.14 -3.73
CA ALA A 245 -2.84 -19.25 -4.67
C ALA A 245 -1.89 -20.38 -4.28
N GLY A 246 -1.45 -21.17 -5.26
CA GLY A 246 -0.57 -22.32 -5.05
C GLY A 246 -0.19 -23.02 -6.36
N HIS A 247 0.40 -24.21 -6.26
CA HIS A 247 0.71 -25.05 -7.43
C HIS A 247 -0.43 -26.05 -7.71
N THR A 248 -0.55 -26.51 -8.97
CA THR A 248 -1.64 -27.43 -9.40
C THR A 248 -1.53 -28.84 -8.83
N ILE A 249 -0.39 -29.24 -8.27
CA ILE A 249 -0.15 -30.61 -7.81
C ILE A 249 -0.09 -30.63 -6.30
N GLU A 250 -1.11 -31.22 -5.66
CA GLU A 250 -1.03 -31.60 -4.25
C GLU A 250 -0.01 -32.74 -4.10
N THR A 251 1.02 -32.49 -3.29
CA THR A 251 2.14 -33.39 -2.92
C THR A 251 3.39 -33.39 -3.82
N GLY A 252 4.55 -33.23 -3.17
CA GLY A 252 5.89 -33.31 -3.75
C GLY A 252 6.74 -32.07 -3.52
N TYR A 253 8.05 -32.18 -3.73
CA TYR A 253 8.98 -31.06 -3.59
C TYR A 253 8.81 -30.08 -4.75
N CYS A 254 8.74 -28.79 -4.45
CA CYS A 254 8.79 -27.71 -5.44
C CYS A 254 9.93 -26.75 -5.06
N THR A 255 10.25 -25.77 -5.91
CA THR A 255 11.28 -24.74 -5.62
C THR A 255 10.75 -23.30 -5.79
N GLY A 256 9.58 -23.12 -6.40
CA GLY A 256 8.90 -21.83 -6.49
C GLY A 256 8.12 -21.49 -5.21
N GLY A 257 8.08 -20.20 -4.86
CA GLY A 257 7.20 -19.67 -3.82
C GLY A 257 5.80 -19.34 -4.32
N VAL A 258 4.92 -18.85 -3.45
CA VAL A 258 3.59 -18.38 -3.89
C VAL A 258 3.63 -16.90 -4.26
N ILE A 259 3.77 -16.01 -3.27
CA ILE A 259 3.95 -14.58 -3.52
C ILE A 259 5.44 -14.27 -3.43
N ASN A 260 6.07 -13.93 -4.55
CA ASN A 260 7.48 -13.54 -4.60
C ASN A 260 7.60 -12.06 -4.91
N LEU A 261 8.33 -11.32 -4.09
CA LEU A 261 8.44 -9.87 -4.16
C LEU A 261 9.91 -9.47 -4.19
N THR A 262 10.31 -8.75 -5.24
CA THR A 262 11.67 -8.22 -5.39
C THR A 262 11.61 -6.71 -5.61
N ASN A 263 12.42 -5.95 -4.85
CA ASN A 263 12.56 -4.49 -4.97
C ASN A 263 11.21 -3.76 -4.95
N SER A 264 10.30 -4.20 -4.09
CA SER A 264 8.89 -3.79 -4.12
C SER A 264 8.46 -3.17 -2.79
N SER A 265 7.46 -2.29 -2.83
CA SER A 265 7.03 -1.55 -1.61
C SER A 265 5.53 -1.33 -1.50
N ASN A 266 5.04 -1.18 -0.28
CA ASN A 266 3.63 -0.93 0.04
C ASN A 266 2.72 -2.02 -0.53
N ILE A 267 2.88 -3.24 -0.01
CA ILE A 267 2.20 -4.45 -0.48
C ILE A 267 1.17 -4.88 0.57
N TYR A 268 -0.06 -5.14 0.16
CA TYR A 268 -1.13 -5.66 1.02
C TYR A 268 -1.63 -7.00 0.51
N ILE A 269 -1.59 -8.01 1.38
CA ILE A 269 -2.13 -9.35 1.14
C ILE A 269 -3.23 -9.56 2.18
N GLU A 270 -4.49 -9.67 1.76
CA GLU A 270 -5.64 -9.65 2.67
C GLU A 270 -6.61 -10.80 2.38
N ASN A 271 -6.95 -11.57 3.41
CA ASN A 271 -7.85 -12.72 3.30
C ASN A 271 -7.43 -13.73 2.21
N CYS A 272 -6.13 -13.97 2.09
CA CYS A 272 -5.59 -14.90 1.09
C CYS A 272 -5.25 -16.25 1.71
N LYS A 273 -5.34 -17.31 0.91
CA LYS A 273 -4.87 -18.66 1.25
C LYS A 273 -3.71 -19.03 0.32
N LEU A 274 -2.51 -19.09 0.86
CA LEU A 274 -1.28 -19.32 0.12
C LEU A 274 -0.75 -20.70 0.50
N TYR A 275 -0.72 -21.62 -0.47
CA TYR A 275 -0.48 -23.04 -0.18
C TYR A 275 0.44 -23.72 -1.18
N GLY A 276 0.88 -24.93 -0.81
CA GLY A 276 1.42 -25.90 -1.77
C GLY A 276 2.62 -25.34 -2.52
N CYS A 277 3.56 -24.80 -1.77
CA CYS A 277 4.70 -24.09 -2.33
C CYS A 277 5.98 -24.90 -2.16
N GLY A 278 6.89 -24.74 -3.10
CA GLY A 278 8.19 -25.37 -3.05
C GLY A 278 9.12 -24.85 -2.00
N THR A 279 8.97 -23.56 -1.73
CA THR A 279 9.80 -22.86 -0.77
C THR A 279 8.91 -22.20 0.27
N TYR A 280 8.50 -20.96 0.07
CA TYR A 280 7.74 -20.17 1.05
C TYR A 280 6.45 -19.58 0.47
N GLY A 281 5.44 -19.39 1.33
CA GLY A 281 4.17 -18.77 0.94
C GLY A 281 4.34 -17.30 0.57
N ILE A 282 5.22 -16.59 1.29
CA ILE A 282 5.61 -15.22 0.96
C ILE A 282 7.14 -15.11 1.00
N ILE A 283 7.71 -14.61 -0.08
CA ILE A 283 9.14 -14.37 -0.27
C ILE A 283 9.33 -12.88 -0.54
N GLY A 284 10.29 -12.24 0.14
CA GLY A 284 10.64 -10.85 -0.11
C GLY A 284 12.15 -10.59 -0.14
N GLU A 285 12.64 -9.97 -1.20
CA GLU A 285 14.00 -9.42 -1.31
C GLU A 285 13.91 -7.91 -1.55
N ASN A 286 14.57 -7.11 -0.69
CA ASN A 286 14.50 -5.64 -0.72
C ASN A 286 13.06 -5.10 -0.69
N VAL A 287 12.23 -5.63 0.22
CA VAL A 287 10.83 -5.25 0.37
C VAL A 287 10.65 -4.27 1.53
N SER A 288 9.78 -3.27 1.33
CA SER A 288 9.38 -2.35 2.41
C SER A 288 7.87 -2.23 2.52
N ASP A 289 7.37 -2.12 3.75
CA ASP A 289 5.96 -1.87 4.03
C ASP A 289 5.04 -2.97 3.45
N LEU A 290 5.26 -4.23 3.89
CA LEU A 290 4.40 -5.36 3.55
C LEU A 290 3.43 -5.65 4.70
N PHE A 291 2.15 -5.79 4.36
CA PHE A 291 1.09 -6.10 5.30
C PHE A 291 0.33 -7.34 4.83
N ALA A 292 0.52 -8.47 5.51
CA ALA A 292 -0.34 -9.63 5.36
C ALA A 292 -1.36 -9.64 6.50
N VAL A 293 -2.65 -9.70 6.18
CA VAL A 293 -3.74 -9.60 7.16
C VAL A 293 -4.74 -10.73 6.92
N ASN A 294 -5.18 -11.39 7.99
CA ASN A 294 -6.22 -12.43 7.94
C ASN A 294 -5.94 -13.51 6.90
N SER A 295 -4.66 -13.84 6.67
CA SER A 295 -4.25 -14.74 5.59
C SER A 295 -3.69 -16.04 6.16
N GLU A 296 -3.84 -17.10 5.39
CA GLU A 296 -3.40 -18.45 5.75
C GLU A 296 -2.24 -18.85 4.85
N ILE A 297 -1.13 -19.27 5.46
CA ILE A 297 0.07 -19.75 4.78
C ILE A 297 0.28 -21.19 5.25
N TYR A 298 0.18 -22.14 4.33
CA TYR A 298 0.15 -23.55 4.72
C TYR A 298 0.72 -24.53 3.71
N GLU A 299 1.11 -25.72 4.19
CA GLU A 299 1.56 -26.83 3.33
C GLU A 299 2.70 -26.42 2.38
N CYS A 300 3.59 -25.55 2.86
CA CYS A 300 4.82 -25.21 2.16
C CYS A 300 5.93 -26.23 2.45
N THR A 301 6.71 -26.54 1.43
CA THR A 301 7.78 -27.54 1.50
C THR A 301 8.95 -27.03 2.34
N TYR A 302 9.20 -25.71 2.35
CA TYR A 302 10.13 -25.07 3.29
C TYR A 302 9.31 -24.36 4.39
N GLY A 303 9.75 -23.18 4.83
CA GLY A 303 9.04 -22.41 5.85
C GLY A 303 7.81 -21.69 5.35
N CYS A 304 7.24 -20.88 6.23
CA CYS A 304 6.06 -20.08 5.94
C CYS A 304 6.43 -18.81 5.15
N VAL A 305 7.40 -18.06 5.65
CA VAL A 305 7.84 -16.79 5.05
C VAL A 305 9.35 -16.61 5.11
N THR A 306 9.91 -15.96 4.10
CA THR A 306 11.31 -15.53 4.11
C THR A 306 11.45 -14.11 3.58
N PHE A 307 12.24 -13.31 4.28
CA PHE A 307 12.51 -11.92 3.94
C PHE A 307 14.01 -11.63 4.10
N ASN A 308 14.56 -10.95 3.10
CA ASN A 308 15.93 -10.50 3.10
C ASN A 308 16.02 -9.01 2.75
N ASN A 309 16.90 -8.28 3.43
CA ASN A 309 17.14 -6.84 3.22
C ASN A 309 15.85 -6.00 3.26
N SER A 310 14.92 -6.37 4.13
CA SER A 310 13.54 -5.87 4.09
C SER A 310 13.16 -5.14 5.39
N ARG A 311 12.12 -4.30 5.34
CA ARG A 311 11.69 -3.50 6.51
C ARG A 311 10.19 -3.36 6.62
N ASN A 312 9.72 -3.20 7.86
CA ASN A 312 8.30 -2.98 8.18
C ASN A 312 7.41 -4.08 7.57
N ILE A 313 7.76 -5.34 7.84
CA ILE A 313 6.96 -6.50 7.43
C ILE A 313 6.00 -6.84 8.57
N ASN A 314 4.70 -6.78 8.31
CA ASN A 314 3.66 -6.93 9.32
C ASN A 314 2.70 -8.04 8.92
N LEU A 315 2.71 -9.13 9.67
CA LEU A 315 1.87 -10.29 9.46
C LEU A 315 0.88 -10.37 10.62
N SER A 316 -0.39 -10.06 10.39
CA SER A 316 -1.37 -9.87 11.45
C SER A 316 -2.61 -10.71 11.27
N SER A 317 -3.06 -11.34 12.36
CA SER A 317 -4.23 -12.24 12.34
C SER A 317 -4.10 -13.38 11.32
N CYS A 318 -2.87 -13.83 11.07
CA CYS A 318 -2.59 -14.87 10.10
C CYS A 318 -2.58 -16.26 10.75
N ILE A 319 -2.73 -17.29 9.92
CA ILE A 319 -2.53 -18.69 10.29
C ILE A 319 -1.35 -19.24 9.50
N PHE A 320 -0.38 -19.80 10.20
CA PHE A 320 0.83 -20.41 9.64
C PHE A 320 0.86 -21.88 10.03
N ARG A 321 0.65 -22.81 9.09
CA ARG A 321 0.50 -24.22 9.45
C ARG A 321 1.04 -25.24 8.47
N ASP A 322 1.40 -26.41 9.01
CA ASP A 322 1.72 -27.60 8.21
C ASP A 322 2.88 -27.37 7.19
N CYS A 323 3.80 -26.45 7.50
CA CYS A 323 5.04 -26.18 6.74
C CYS A 323 6.24 -26.93 7.35
N LYS A 324 7.28 -27.21 6.56
CA LYS A 324 8.38 -28.10 7.02
C LYS A 324 9.81 -27.72 6.56
N GLU A 325 10.81 -28.51 6.94
CA GLU A 325 12.20 -28.44 6.49
C GLU A 325 13.04 -27.28 7.07
N PHE A 326 12.81 -26.03 6.68
CA PHE A 326 13.69 -24.89 7.01
C PHE A 326 13.15 -24.05 8.18
N SER A 327 13.68 -22.84 8.37
CA SER A 327 13.12 -21.87 9.32
C SER A 327 11.71 -21.49 8.86
N MET A 328 10.71 -21.56 9.74
CA MET A 328 9.34 -21.15 9.39
C MET A 328 9.23 -19.66 9.11
N PHE A 329 10.01 -18.87 9.84
CA PHE A 329 10.08 -17.42 9.69
C PHE A 329 11.54 -17.03 9.52
N GLU A 330 11.89 -16.52 8.34
CA GLU A 330 13.23 -16.01 8.06
C GLU A 330 13.20 -14.51 7.78
N PHE A 331 14.04 -13.78 8.52
CA PHE A 331 14.14 -12.33 8.54
C PHE A 331 15.62 -11.93 8.56
N THR A 332 16.31 -12.13 7.44
CA THR A 332 17.74 -11.81 7.28
C THR A 332 17.91 -10.33 6.93
N ASN A 333 18.78 -9.60 7.66
CA ASN A 333 18.98 -8.15 7.47
C ASN A 333 17.65 -7.36 7.51
N CYS A 334 16.72 -7.77 8.35
CA CYS A 334 15.37 -7.20 8.40
C CYS A 334 15.14 -6.27 9.60
N TYR A 335 14.29 -5.25 9.42
CA TYR A 335 14.07 -4.20 10.43
C TYR A 335 12.59 -3.90 10.66
N ASP A 336 12.22 -3.67 11.92
CA ASP A 336 10.88 -3.19 12.32
C ASP A 336 9.72 -4.08 11.86
N SER A 337 9.94 -5.41 11.87
CA SER A 337 8.98 -6.39 11.39
C SER A 337 8.29 -7.11 12.54
N LYS A 338 7.02 -7.48 12.34
CA LYS A 338 6.21 -8.10 13.37
C LYS A 338 5.24 -9.16 12.86
N VAL A 339 5.01 -10.15 13.70
CA VAL A 339 3.92 -11.12 13.60
C VAL A 339 2.98 -10.89 14.78
N VAL A 340 1.71 -10.61 14.52
CA VAL A 340 0.77 -10.13 15.55
C VAL A 340 -0.51 -10.95 15.52
N SER A 341 -1.02 -11.32 16.70
CA SER A 341 -2.32 -11.98 16.88
C SER A 341 -2.51 -13.20 15.97
N SER A 342 -1.44 -13.96 15.73
CA SER A 342 -1.41 -15.03 14.72
C SER A 342 -1.30 -16.41 15.35
N LEU A 343 -1.85 -17.41 14.67
CA LEU A 343 -1.76 -18.82 15.06
C LEU A 343 -0.68 -19.51 14.23
N ILE A 344 0.30 -20.10 14.89
CA ILE A 344 1.40 -20.85 14.28
C ILE A 344 1.30 -22.29 14.76
N LYS A 345 0.93 -23.24 13.88
CA LYS A 345 0.67 -24.61 14.32
C LYS A 345 1.18 -25.70 13.40
N ASN A 346 1.50 -26.87 13.95
CA ASN A 346 1.85 -28.08 13.19
C ASN A 346 3.01 -27.89 12.20
N ASN A 347 3.93 -26.97 12.47
CA ASN A 347 5.09 -26.75 11.60
C ASN A 347 6.30 -27.52 12.10
N GLU A 348 7.19 -27.93 11.21
CA GLU A 348 8.38 -28.74 11.54
C GLU A 348 9.67 -28.14 10.96
N THR A 349 10.64 -27.82 11.81
CA THR A 349 11.96 -27.34 11.38
C THR A 349 13.02 -28.43 11.58
N SER A 350 13.80 -28.72 10.53
CA SER A 350 14.90 -29.69 10.56
C SER A 350 16.01 -29.30 11.53
N THR A 351 16.80 -30.29 11.97
CA THR A 351 17.76 -30.18 13.10
C THR A 351 18.83 -29.09 12.98
N TYR A 352 19.11 -28.59 11.77
CA TYR A 352 20.15 -27.57 11.52
C TYR A 352 19.64 -26.13 11.59
N PHE A 353 18.32 -25.92 11.63
CA PHE A 353 17.71 -24.59 11.52
C PHE A 353 17.03 -24.18 12.83
N SER A 354 16.86 -22.87 13.02
CA SER A 354 16.00 -22.35 14.09
C SER A 354 14.61 -22.11 13.52
N PHE A 355 13.56 -22.33 14.31
CA PHE A 355 12.17 -22.12 13.86
C PHE A 355 11.94 -20.70 13.36
N ILE A 356 12.53 -19.71 14.05
CA ILE A 356 12.60 -18.31 13.64
C ILE A 356 14.08 -17.92 13.45
N ASN A 357 14.45 -17.46 12.26
CA ASN A 357 15.77 -16.90 11.96
C ASN A 357 15.67 -15.38 11.75
N ALA A 358 16.31 -14.59 12.60
CA ALA A 358 16.34 -13.12 12.54
C ALA A 358 17.78 -12.59 12.53
N GLU A 359 18.62 -13.15 11.66
CA GLU A 359 20.04 -12.82 11.58
C GLU A 359 20.27 -11.41 11.01
N ASN A 360 21.19 -10.66 11.63
CA ASN A 360 21.57 -9.29 11.25
C ASN A 360 20.38 -8.29 11.16
N GLY A 361 19.24 -8.65 11.75
CA GLY A 361 18.06 -7.80 11.84
C GLY A 361 17.89 -7.14 13.20
N ASN A 362 16.97 -6.20 13.27
CA ASN A 362 16.60 -5.55 14.52
C ASN A 362 15.08 -5.37 14.62
N ASN A 363 14.57 -5.41 15.84
CA ASN A 363 13.16 -5.17 16.14
C ASN A 363 12.21 -6.15 15.44
N ILE A 364 12.57 -7.44 15.45
CA ILE A 364 11.68 -8.54 15.01
C ILE A 364 10.81 -8.95 16.19
N ILE A 365 9.49 -8.78 16.06
CA ILE A 365 8.55 -8.93 17.17
C ILE A 365 7.50 -9.99 16.86
N PHE A 366 7.22 -10.86 17.82
CA PHE A 366 6.01 -11.68 17.86
C PHE A 366 5.14 -11.18 19.01
N GLU A 367 3.87 -10.87 18.75
CA GLU A 367 2.97 -10.26 19.73
C GLU A 367 1.60 -10.94 19.71
N ASN A 368 1.11 -11.37 20.88
CA ASN A 368 -0.19 -12.05 21.04
C ASN A 368 -0.35 -13.29 20.13
N CYS A 369 0.74 -14.01 19.85
CA CYS A 369 0.72 -15.20 18.99
C CYS A 369 0.55 -16.49 19.79
N GLU A 370 -0.07 -17.49 19.16
CA GLU A 370 -0.21 -18.85 19.71
C GLU A 370 0.63 -19.83 18.88
N PHE A 371 1.55 -20.55 19.52
CA PHE A 371 2.35 -21.59 18.91
C PHE A 371 1.87 -22.95 19.43
N LEU A 372 1.34 -23.79 18.56
CA LEU A 372 0.69 -25.06 18.92
C LEU A 372 1.27 -26.23 18.10
N ASN A 373 1.75 -27.29 18.77
CA ASN A 373 2.22 -28.51 18.12
C ASN A 373 3.31 -28.28 17.04
N ASN A 374 4.22 -27.34 17.26
CA ASN A 374 5.34 -27.13 16.35
C ASN A 374 6.55 -27.95 16.81
N THR A 375 7.29 -28.53 15.86
CA THR A 375 8.50 -29.30 16.12
C THR A 375 9.71 -28.50 15.68
N TYR A 376 10.64 -28.21 16.59
CA TYR A 376 11.87 -27.50 16.26
C TYR A 376 13.01 -27.86 17.23
N PRO A 377 14.26 -27.90 16.75
CA PRO A 377 15.42 -28.10 17.64
C PRO A 377 15.72 -26.84 18.46
N LYS A 378 15.39 -25.66 17.92
CA LYS A 378 15.62 -24.35 18.54
C LYS A 378 14.54 -23.38 18.08
N LEU A 379 13.93 -22.66 19.01
CA LEU A 379 12.84 -21.73 18.70
C LEU A 379 13.34 -20.52 17.87
N PHE A 380 14.47 -19.90 18.21
CA PHE A 380 14.92 -18.73 17.45
C PHE A 380 16.45 -18.50 17.45
N LYS A 381 16.92 -17.76 16.45
CA LYS A 381 18.27 -17.16 16.34
C LYS A 381 18.12 -15.67 16.01
N GLY A 382 18.99 -14.82 16.56
CA GLY A 382 18.98 -13.38 16.30
C GLY A 382 18.18 -12.57 17.33
N ASN A 383 17.83 -11.32 16.98
CA ASN A 383 17.16 -10.38 17.89
C ASN A 383 15.64 -10.46 17.72
N VAL A 384 15.03 -11.46 18.37
CA VAL A 384 13.58 -11.70 18.38
C VAL A 384 13.00 -11.38 19.75
N LYS A 385 11.87 -10.66 19.78
CA LYS A 385 11.13 -10.34 21.01
C LYS A 385 9.74 -10.95 20.96
N PHE A 386 9.30 -11.49 22.08
CA PHE A 386 7.96 -12.06 22.24
C PHE A 386 7.18 -11.26 23.28
N TYR A 387 5.94 -10.91 22.98
CA TYR A 387 5.02 -10.25 23.90
C TYR A 387 3.70 -11.01 23.93
N ASN A 388 3.30 -11.48 25.12
CA ASN A 388 2.04 -12.21 25.33
C ASN A 388 1.83 -13.40 24.38
N CYS A 389 2.92 -14.09 23.99
CA CYS A 389 2.81 -15.29 23.16
C CYS A 389 2.64 -16.53 24.03
N ASN A 390 1.74 -17.43 23.64
CA ASN A 390 1.64 -18.77 24.19
C ASN A 390 2.49 -19.72 23.34
N ILE A 391 3.51 -20.34 23.94
CA ILE A 391 4.44 -21.22 23.23
C ILE A 391 4.39 -22.60 23.88
N GLN A 392 3.80 -23.57 23.16
CA GLN A 392 3.58 -24.94 23.64
C GLN A 392 4.49 -25.94 22.95
#